data_AF-A0AAW7IY98-F1
#
_entry.id   AF-A0AAW7IY98-F1
#
_cell.length_a   1.000
_cell.length_b   1.000
_cell.length_c   1.000
_cell.angle_alpha   90.00
_cell.angle_beta   90.00
_cell.angle_gamma   90.00
#
_symmetry.space_group_name_H-M   'P 1'
#
loop_
_entity.id
_entity.type
_entity.pdbx_description
1 polymer ?
#
loop_
_entity_poly.entity_id
_entity_poly.type
_entity_poly.pdbx_seq_one_letter_code
_entity_poly.pdbx_strand_id
1 'polypeptide(L)'
;MTLSQGIIKKWLLLFVLCFSMIFAITPINKASALSYDYSNPYSTGCADKSPITYETKYIYSRTGVKIGYVQLKGSAYCHTAWGYVKFYSAAPYNYYAKAIVNSYTNGTTRRTFTDCASSGGNGMVMKGQTSCYTPQLWDKDPYKASAEVWIYTSDGWGTQNAITGRH
;
A
#
# COMPACT_ATOMS: atom_id res chain seq x y z
N MET A 1 -28.39 39.02 50.92
CA MET A 1 -28.55 37.55 50.94
C MET A 1 -27.24 36.91 50.54
N THR A 2 -26.40 36.58 51.52
CA THR A 2 -25.13 35.88 51.29
C THR A 2 -25.40 34.40 51.19
N LEU A 3 -25.38 33.86 49.96
CA LEU A 3 -25.43 32.42 49.72
C LEU A 3 -24.24 31.76 50.42
N SER A 4 -24.53 30.80 51.31
CA SER A 4 -23.54 30.07 52.08
C SER A 4 -22.54 29.37 51.14
N GLN A 5 -21.26 29.76 51.26
CA GLN A 5 -20.11 29.24 50.52
C GLN A 5 -19.98 27.70 50.60
N GLY A 6 -20.62 27.07 51.58
CA GLY A 6 -20.63 25.60 51.73
C GLY A 6 -21.54 24.86 50.75
N ILE A 7 -22.62 25.51 50.27
CA ILE A 7 -23.56 24.88 49.33
C ILE A 7 -22.93 24.85 47.93
N ILE A 8 -22.26 25.93 47.52
CA ILE A 8 -21.61 26.03 46.19
C ILE A 8 -20.51 24.98 46.04
N LYS A 9 -19.69 24.72 47.08
CA LYS A 9 -18.63 23.70 47.04
C LYS A 9 -19.16 22.27 46.88
N LYS A 10 -20.28 21.92 47.52
CA LYS A 10 -20.87 20.56 47.42
C LYS A 10 -21.42 20.28 46.02
N TRP A 11 -22.04 21.27 45.38
CA TRP A 11 -22.60 21.11 44.04
C TRP A 11 -21.52 21.18 42.93
N LEU A 12 -20.43 21.94 43.14
CA LEU A 12 -19.30 21.98 42.20
C LEU A 12 -18.53 20.64 42.15
N LEU A 13 -18.36 19.97 43.29
CA LEU A 13 -17.70 18.66 43.39
C LEU A 13 -18.48 17.55 42.66
N LEU A 14 -19.81 17.57 42.75
CA LEU A 14 -20.68 16.64 42.00
C LEU A 14 -20.67 16.90 40.49
N PHE A 15 -20.62 18.17 40.08
CA PHE A 15 -20.57 18.55 38.66
C PHE A 15 -19.24 18.17 38.00
N VAL A 16 -18.12 18.30 38.71
CA VAL A 16 -16.78 17.89 38.23
C VAL A 16 -16.63 16.36 38.16
N LEU A 17 -17.27 15.61 39.07
CA LEU A 17 -17.27 14.14 39.05
C LEU A 17 -18.09 13.54 37.90
N CYS A 18 -19.16 14.20 37.46
CA CYS A 18 -19.96 13.73 36.32
C CYS A 18 -19.37 14.10 34.95
N PHE A 19 -18.57 15.16 34.84
CA PHE A 19 -18.00 15.59 33.56
C PHE A 19 -16.67 14.90 33.19
N SER A 20 -16.03 14.20 34.13
CA SER A 20 -14.77 13.48 33.88
C SER A 20 -14.94 12.10 33.20
N MET A 21 -16.18 11.59 33.08
CA MET A 21 -16.45 10.29 32.45
C MET A 21 -16.70 10.34 30.93
N ILE A 22 -16.66 11.50 30.28
CA ILE A 22 -17.03 11.62 28.85
C ILE A 22 -15.81 11.58 27.90
N PHE A 23 -14.57 11.54 28.41
CA PHE A 23 -13.37 11.63 27.57
C PHE A 23 -12.52 10.36 27.44
N ALA A 24 -13.10 9.17 27.62
CA ALA A 24 -12.31 7.95 27.68
C ALA A 24 -12.79 6.79 26.82
N ILE A 25 -13.40 7.00 25.64
CA ILE A 25 -13.47 5.92 24.63
C ILE A 25 -13.52 6.49 23.20
N THR A 26 -12.49 7.24 22.78
CA THR A 26 -12.24 7.33 21.32
C THR A 26 -11.80 5.95 20.84
N PRO A 27 -12.36 5.39 19.77
CA PRO A 27 -11.95 4.09 19.27
C PRO A 27 -10.45 4.11 18.94
N ILE A 28 -9.68 3.33 19.69
CA ILE A 28 -8.26 3.10 19.47
C ILE A 28 -8.10 2.43 18.09
N ASN A 29 -7.67 3.22 17.10
CA ASN A 29 -6.82 2.85 15.96
C ASN A 29 -6.91 1.41 15.43
N LYS A 30 -8.11 0.96 15.00
CA LYS A 30 -8.24 -0.27 14.19
C LYS A 30 -8.67 -0.03 12.74
N ALA A 31 -9.10 1.18 12.39
CA ALA A 31 -9.63 1.49 11.05
C ALA A 31 -8.65 2.21 10.12
N SER A 32 -7.51 2.70 10.62
CA SER A 32 -6.52 3.49 9.87
C SER A 32 -5.54 2.65 9.04
N ALA A 33 -5.74 1.32 9.01
CA ALA A 33 -4.85 0.37 8.34
C ALA A 33 -5.31 0.04 6.90
N LEU A 34 -6.58 -0.36 6.76
CA LEU A 34 -7.22 -0.58 5.46
C LEU A 34 -7.46 0.73 4.69
N SER A 35 -7.31 1.90 5.35
CA SER A 35 -7.57 3.20 4.72
C SER A 35 -6.64 3.54 3.56
N TYR A 36 -5.46 2.92 3.50
CA TYR A 36 -4.52 3.12 2.40
C TYR A 36 -4.69 2.14 1.24
N ASP A 37 -5.52 1.11 1.38
CA ASP A 37 -5.75 0.17 0.29
C ASP A 37 -6.25 0.91 -0.96
N TYR A 38 -5.67 0.57 -2.11
CA TYR A 38 -5.99 1.16 -3.42
C TYR A 38 -5.66 2.65 -3.55
N SER A 39 -4.97 3.24 -2.58
CA SER A 39 -4.50 4.62 -2.68
C SER A 39 -3.15 4.71 -3.39
N ASN A 40 -2.83 5.90 -3.92
CA ASN A 40 -1.52 6.14 -4.54
C ASN A 40 -0.43 6.31 -3.47
N PRO A 41 0.63 5.49 -3.47
CA PRO A 41 1.68 5.57 -2.45
C PRO A 41 2.45 6.90 -2.46
N TYR A 42 2.57 7.55 -3.61
CA TYR A 42 3.26 8.84 -3.73
C TYR A 42 2.36 10.00 -3.29
N SER A 43 1.08 9.99 -3.68
CA SER A 43 0.14 11.06 -3.27
C SER A 43 -0.19 11.04 -1.78
N THR A 44 -0.17 9.85 -1.15
CA THR A 44 -0.33 9.71 0.30
C THR A 44 0.95 10.01 1.09
N GLY A 45 2.09 10.18 0.41
CA GLY A 45 3.41 10.37 1.01
C GLY A 45 4.02 9.10 1.62
N CYS A 46 3.37 7.95 1.50
CA CYS A 46 3.89 6.68 2.00
C CYS A 46 5.16 6.24 1.27
N ALA A 47 5.28 6.57 -0.02
CA ALA A 47 6.47 6.30 -0.82
C ALA A 47 7.75 6.93 -0.26
N ASP A 48 7.63 8.03 0.49
CA ASP A 48 8.76 8.81 1.00
C ASP A 48 8.97 8.64 2.51
N LYS A 49 7.94 8.21 3.25
CA LYS A 49 8.01 8.00 4.70
C LYS A 49 8.51 6.60 5.02
N SER A 50 9.76 6.52 5.49
CA SER A 50 10.44 5.25 5.84
C SER A 50 10.33 4.21 4.72
N PRO A 51 10.83 4.53 3.51
CA PRO A 51 10.70 3.66 2.34
C PRO A 51 11.47 2.36 2.54
N ILE A 52 10.87 1.26 2.10
CA ILE A 52 11.46 -0.08 2.12
C ILE A 52 11.36 -0.68 0.71
N THR A 53 12.39 -1.43 0.32
CA THR A 53 12.27 -2.42 -0.77
C THR A 53 12.39 -3.78 -0.12
N TYR A 54 11.27 -4.51 -0.04
CA TYR A 54 11.22 -5.81 0.63
C TYR A 54 11.97 -6.87 -0.16
N GLU A 55 11.80 -6.88 -1.49
CA GLU A 55 12.45 -7.85 -2.35
C GLU A 55 12.53 -7.31 -3.80
N THR A 56 13.50 -7.83 -4.56
CA THR A 56 13.72 -7.50 -5.98
C THR A 56 13.92 -8.79 -6.78
N LYS A 57 13.20 -8.93 -7.88
CA LYS A 57 13.42 -10.01 -8.85
C LYS A 57 13.72 -9.43 -10.23
N TYR A 58 14.79 -9.93 -10.86
CA TYR A 58 15.17 -9.51 -12.21
C TYR A 58 14.31 -10.18 -13.27
N ILE A 59 14.04 -9.43 -14.33
CA ILE A 59 13.32 -9.86 -15.51
C ILE A 59 14.35 -10.18 -16.59
N TYR A 60 14.22 -11.36 -17.19
CA TYR A 60 15.07 -11.81 -18.30
C TYR A 60 14.21 -12.03 -19.54
N SER A 61 14.71 -11.61 -20.70
CA SER A 61 14.13 -11.94 -21.99
C SER A 61 14.32 -13.42 -22.32
N ARG A 62 13.63 -13.92 -23.35
CA ARG A 62 13.76 -15.31 -23.82
C ARG A 62 15.18 -15.71 -24.21
N THR A 63 16.02 -14.74 -24.58
CA THR A 63 17.43 -14.97 -24.93
C THR A 63 18.38 -14.85 -23.74
N GLY A 64 17.85 -14.72 -22.51
CA GLY A 64 18.64 -14.64 -21.28
C GLY A 64 19.19 -13.24 -20.97
N VAL A 65 18.89 -12.23 -21.79
CA VAL A 65 19.30 -10.84 -21.51
C VAL A 65 18.44 -10.27 -20.39
N LYS A 66 19.06 -9.66 -19.38
CA LYS A 66 18.38 -8.94 -18.30
C LYS A 66 17.75 -7.65 -18.84
N ILE A 67 16.43 -7.52 -18.75
CA ILE A 67 15.68 -6.40 -19.36
C ILE A 67 15.04 -5.45 -18.33
N GLY A 68 15.06 -5.82 -17.06
CA GLY A 68 14.49 -5.00 -15.99
C GLY A 68 14.41 -5.74 -14.67
N TYR A 69 13.58 -5.23 -13.76
CA TYR A 69 13.27 -5.84 -12.48
C TYR A 69 11.86 -5.48 -12.02
N VAL A 70 11.30 -6.32 -11.15
CA VAL A 70 10.13 -6.05 -10.33
C VAL A 70 10.55 -5.99 -8.87
N GLN A 71 9.96 -5.06 -8.13
CA GLN A 71 10.20 -4.84 -6.71
C GLN A 71 8.88 -4.87 -5.96
N LEU A 72 8.90 -5.48 -4.78
CA LEU A 72 7.92 -5.20 -3.75
C LEU A 72 8.43 -4.03 -2.91
N LYS A 73 7.91 -2.84 -3.17
CA LYS A 73 8.21 -1.64 -2.39
C LYS A 73 7.23 -1.50 -1.24
N GLY A 74 7.58 -0.70 -0.24
CA GLY A 74 6.70 -0.44 0.89
C GLY A 74 7.11 0.73 1.75
N SER A 75 6.34 0.95 2.81
CA SER A 75 6.56 1.98 3.82
C SER A 75 6.47 1.36 5.20
N ALA A 76 7.56 1.45 5.98
CA ALA A 76 7.55 1.04 7.38
C ALA A 76 6.57 1.89 8.21
N TYR A 77 6.39 3.15 7.82
CA TYR A 77 5.54 4.12 8.51
C TYR A 77 4.06 3.88 8.22
N CYS A 78 3.69 3.77 6.94
CA CYS A 78 2.30 3.53 6.55
C CYS A 78 1.88 2.06 6.66
N HIS A 79 2.84 1.14 6.83
CA HIS A 79 2.61 -0.30 6.85
C HIS A 79 1.95 -0.82 5.57
N THR A 80 2.38 -0.28 4.42
CA THR A 80 1.84 -0.63 3.10
C THR A 80 2.94 -1.18 2.19
N ALA A 81 2.52 -1.91 1.17
CA ALA A 81 3.35 -2.38 0.08
C ALA A 81 2.69 -2.16 -1.28
N TRP A 82 3.50 -1.99 -2.33
CA TRP A 82 3.05 -1.87 -3.72
C TRP A 82 4.07 -2.49 -4.67
N GLY A 83 3.58 -2.93 -5.82
CA GLY A 83 4.42 -3.43 -6.90
C GLY A 83 5.02 -2.27 -7.68
N TYR A 84 6.31 -2.37 -8.01
CA TYR A 84 7.00 -1.45 -8.89
C TYR A 84 7.81 -2.24 -9.91
N VAL A 85 7.66 -1.91 -11.19
CA VAL A 85 8.47 -2.49 -12.27
C VAL A 85 9.31 -1.39 -12.91
N LYS A 86 10.55 -1.73 -13.26
CA LYS A 86 11.44 -0.88 -14.06
C LYS A 86 12.15 -1.72 -15.12
N PHE A 87 12.01 -1.29 -16.37
CA PHE A 87 12.75 -1.77 -17.52
C PHE A 87 13.97 -0.88 -17.77
N TYR A 88 15.03 -1.48 -18.31
CA TYR A 88 16.26 -0.76 -18.67
C TYR A 88 16.13 -0.01 -20.00
N SER A 89 15.24 -0.47 -20.86
CA SER A 89 14.92 0.18 -22.14
C SER A 89 13.44 0.59 -22.17
N ALA A 90 13.14 1.64 -22.93
CA ALA A 90 11.77 2.09 -23.14
C ALA A 90 10.91 1.00 -23.79
N ALA A 91 9.66 0.90 -23.37
CA ALA A 91 8.71 -0.04 -23.93
C ALA A 91 8.50 0.22 -25.43
N PRO A 92 8.58 -0.83 -26.28
CA PRO A 92 8.51 -0.69 -27.73
C PRO A 92 7.10 -0.38 -28.26
N TYR A 93 6.06 -0.74 -27.52
CA TYR A 93 4.65 -0.55 -27.87
C TYR A 93 3.78 -0.27 -26.64
N ASN A 94 2.51 0.09 -26.88
CA ASN A 94 1.54 0.37 -25.83
C ASN A 94 1.09 -0.90 -25.11
N TYR A 95 0.67 -0.77 -23.86
CA TYR A 95 0.23 -1.88 -23.01
C TYR A 95 1.31 -2.97 -22.81
N TYR A 96 2.59 -2.58 -22.85
CA TYR A 96 3.72 -3.52 -22.84
C TYR A 96 3.80 -4.36 -21.58
N ALA A 97 3.58 -3.76 -20.42
CA ALA A 97 3.71 -4.46 -19.15
C ALA A 97 2.87 -3.84 -18.05
N LYS A 98 2.59 -4.64 -17.02
CA LYS A 98 2.07 -4.15 -15.74
C LYS A 98 2.68 -4.91 -14.57
N ALA A 99 2.89 -4.19 -13.47
CA ALA A 99 3.09 -4.79 -12.18
C ALA A 99 1.72 -5.10 -11.54
N ILE A 100 1.67 -6.17 -10.75
CA ILE A 100 0.55 -6.55 -9.91
C ILE A 100 1.08 -6.71 -8.50
N VAL A 101 0.35 -6.21 -7.51
CA VAL A 101 0.60 -6.50 -6.09
C VAL A 101 -0.54 -7.35 -5.57
N ASN A 102 -0.19 -8.43 -4.89
CA ASN A 102 -1.11 -9.34 -4.23
C ASN A 102 -0.95 -9.16 -2.73
N SER A 103 -2.06 -9.11 -2.01
CA SER A 103 -2.09 -9.13 -0.54
C SER A 103 -2.71 -10.45 -0.08
N TYR A 104 -2.11 -11.07 0.94
CA TYR A 104 -2.52 -12.35 1.50
C TYR A 104 -2.74 -12.21 2.99
N THR A 105 -3.80 -12.85 3.50
CA THR A 105 -4.00 -13.09 4.93
C THR A 105 -3.16 -14.31 5.32
N ASN A 106 -2.33 -14.17 6.36
CA ASN A 106 -1.43 -15.22 6.86
C ASN A 106 -0.52 -15.81 5.76
N GLY A 107 -0.13 -15.02 4.75
CA GLY A 107 0.79 -15.42 3.67
C GLY A 107 0.23 -16.41 2.62
N THR A 108 -0.96 -16.97 2.86
CA THR A 108 -1.49 -18.09 2.07
C THR A 108 -2.81 -17.75 1.37
N THR A 109 -3.75 -17.13 2.08
CA THR A 109 -5.08 -16.84 1.52
C THR A 109 -5.08 -15.47 0.86
N ARG A 110 -5.25 -15.39 -0.46
CA ARG A 110 -5.29 -14.10 -1.17
C ARG A 110 -6.46 -13.26 -0.64
N ARG A 111 -6.14 -12.10 -0.08
CA ARG A 111 -7.10 -11.10 0.42
C ARG A 111 -7.62 -10.25 -0.72
N THR A 112 -6.70 -9.67 -1.49
CA THR A 112 -7.01 -8.81 -2.63
C THR A 112 -5.78 -8.68 -3.53
N PHE A 113 -5.95 -8.03 -4.68
CA PHE A 113 -4.88 -7.62 -5.56
C PHE A 113 -5.24 -6.34 -6.29
N THR A 114 -4.22 -5.68 -6.82
CA THR A 114 -4.38 -4.51 -7.68
C THR A 114 -3.22 -4.46 -8.66
N ASP A 115 -3.38 -3.78 -9.78
CA ASP A 115 -2.33 -3.62 -10.79
C ASP A 115 -2.06 -2.15 -11.13
N CYS A 116 -1.07 -1.91 -11.97
CA CYS A 116 -0.68 -0.55 -12.35
C CYS A 116 -1.83 0.28 -12.97
N ALA A 117 -2.78 -0.36 -13.65
CA ALA A 117 -3.92 0.31 -14.29
C ALA A 117 -5.10 0.56 -13.33
N SER A 118 -5.09 -0.03 -12.14
CA SER A 118 -6.10 0.23 -11.12
C SER A 118 -6.02 1.68 -10.61
N SER A 119 -7.16 2.20 -10.12
CA SER A 119 -7.20 3.50 -9.45
C SER A 119 -6.20 3.55 -8.30
N GLY A 120 -5.34 4.58 -8.26
CA GLY A 120 -4.21 4.71 -7.34
C GLY A 120 -2.85 4.31 -7.92
N GLY A 121 -2.82 3.61 -9.06
CA GLY A 121 -1.62 3.33 -9.83
C GLY A 121 -1.31 4.45 -10.83
N ASN A 122 -0.32 4.24 -11.70
CA ASN A 122 0.06 5.19 -12.75
C ASN A 122 -0.16 4.70 -14.19
N GLY A 123 -0.96 3.65 -14.38
CA GLY A 123 -1.22 3.04 -15.67
C GLY A 123 -0.20 1.97 -16.06
N MET A 124 -0.55 1.17 -17.07
CA MET A 124 0.40 0.20 -17.65
C MET A 124 1.62 0.90 -18.25
N VAL A 125 2.70 0.16 -18.46
CA VAL A 125 3.87 0.67 -19.19
C VAL A 125 3.49 0.85 -20.66
N MET A 126 3.34 2.11 -21.07
CA MET A 126 3.02 2.50 -22.45
C MET A 126 4.29 2.70 -23.29
N LYS A 127 4.13 2.83 -24.61
CA LYS A 127 5.26 3.07 -25.51
C LYS A 127 6.10 4.27 -25.03
N GLY A 128 7.41 4.10 -24.98
CA GLY A 128 8.34 5.14 -24.51
C GLY A 128 8.53 5.20 -22.99
N GLN A 129 7.66 4.56 -22.21
CA GLN A 129 7.80 4.49 -20.75
C GLN A 129 8.69 3.31 -20.34
N THR A 130 9.21 3.37 -19.11
CA THR A 130 10.12 2.32 -18.58
C THR A 130 9.61 1.70 -17.29
N SER A 131 8.51 2.18 -16.71
CA SER A 131 8.10 1.74 -15.37
C SER A 131 6.63 1.97 -15.12
N CYS A 132 6.06 1.16 -14.24
CA CYS A 132 4.78 1.44 -13.60
C CYS A 132 4.81 1.00 -12.14
N TYR A 133 3.86 1.52 -11.37
CA TYR A 133 3.61 1.13 -10.00
C TYR A 133 2.12 0.88 -9.77
N THR A 134 1.83 -0.04 -8.86
CA THR A 134 0.47 -0.31 -8.41
C THR A 134 0.04 0.67 -7.33
N PRO A 135 -1.27 0.76 -7.03
CA PRO A 135 -1.71 1.26 -5.74
C PRO A 135 -1.07 0.49 -4.59
N GLN A 136 -1.11 1.08 -3.40
CA GLN A 136 -0.62 0.42 -2.20
C GLN A 136 -1.69 -0.42 -1.51
N LEU A 137 -1.24 -1.49 -0.86
CA LEU A 137 -2.07 -2.37 -0.04
C LEU A 137 -1.42 -2.51 1.34
N TRP A 138 -2.25 -2.73 2.36
CA TRP A 138 -1.77 -2.98 3.71
C TRP A 138 -0.91 -4.26 3.80
N ASP A 139 0.24 -4.15 4.49
CA ASP A 139 1.31 -5.16 4.55
C ASP A 139 1.93 -5.27 5.96
N LYS A 140 1.07 -5.34 6.98
CA LYS A 140 1.44 -5.65 8.37
C LYS A 140 0.61 -6.81 8.89
N ASP A 141 1.20 -7.58 9.81
CA ASP A 141 0.59 -8.75 10.46
C ASP A 141 -0.93 -8.59 10.69
N PRO A 142 -1.75 -9.55 10.23
CA PRO A 142 -1.40 -10.85 9.61
C PRO A 142 -1.13 -10.80 8.10
N TYR A 143 -1.08 -9.61 7.50
CA TYR A 143 -1.04 -9.45 6.06
C TYR A 143 0.37 -9.45 5.51
N LYS A 144 0.54 -10.13 4.38
CA LYS A 144 1.77 -10.22 3.61
C LYS A 144 1.50 -9.89 2.15
N ALA A 145 2.45 -9.23 1.48
CA ALA A 145 2.34 -8.89 0.07
C ALA A 145 3.37 -9.61 -0.81
N SER A 146 3.01 -9.77 -2.09
CA SER A 146 3.93 -10.10 -3.18
C SER A 146 3.70 -9.17 -4.36
N ALA A 147 4.75 -8.95 -5.13
CA ALA A 147 4.71 -8.21 -6.39
C ALA A 147 5.12 -9.13 -7.54
N GLU A 148 4.44 -8.98 -8.67
CA GLU A 148 4.74 -9.70 -9.90
C GLU A 148 4.66 -8.76 -11.10
N VAL A 149 5.22 -9.19 -12.22
CA VAL A 149 5.18 -8.47 -13.48
C VAL A 149 4.70 -9.37 -14.60
N TRP A 150 3.74 -8.84 -15.37
CA TRP A 150 3.26 -9.41 -16.61
C TRP A 150 3.75 -8.56 -17.77
N ILE A 151 4.37 -9.21 -18.76
CA ILE A 151 4.80 -8.58 -20.01
C ILE A 151 3.93 -9.16 -21.13
N TYR A 152 3.36 -8.28 -21.93
CA TYR A 152 2.47 -8.61 -23.02
C TYR A 152 3.22 -8.56 -24.34
N THR A 153 2.92 -9.47 -25.25
CA THR A 153 3.30 -9.33 -26.66
C THR A 153 2.48 -8.23 -27.33
N SER A 154 2.89 -7.78 -28.52
CA SER A 154 2.12 -6.82 -29.33
C SER A 154 0.68 -7.29 -29.61
N ASP A 155 0.48 -8.61 -29.62
CA ASP A 155 -0.80 -9.24 -29.94
C ASP A 155 -1.67 -9.45 -28.67
N GLY A 156 -1.22 -8.94 -27.52
CA GLY A 156 -1.97 -8.94 -26.27
C GLY A 156 -1.77 -10.17 -25.38
N TRP A 157 -0.88 -11.11 -25.73
CA TRP A 157 -0.62 -12.29 -24.90
C TRP A 157 0.32 -11.95 -23.74
N GLY A 158 -0.19 -12.05 -22.51
CA GLY A 158 0.56 -11.78 -21.28
C GLY A 158 1.29 -13.01 -20.75
N THR A 159 2.53 -12.83 -20.30
CA THR A 159 3.31 -13.85 -19.57
C THR A 159 3.78 -13.29 -18.22
N GLN A 160 3.59 -14.03 -17.14
CA GLN A 160 4.20 -13.72 -15.84
C GLN A 160 5.71 -13.95 -15.95
N ASN A 161 6.52 -12.90 -15.74
CA ASN A 161 7.97 -12.97 -15.95
C ASN A 161 8.78 -13.05 -14.65
N ALA A 162 8.26 -12.47 -13.57
CA ALA A 162 8.92 -12.49 -12.26
C ALA A 162 7.91 -12.25 -11.15
N ILE A 163 8.16 -12.87 -9.99
CA ILE A 163 7.42 -12.69 -8.74
C ILE A 163 8.42 -12.58 -7.58
N THR A 164 8.06 -11.79 -6.57
CA THR A 164 8.88 -11.46 -5.40
C THR A 164 7.95 -11.15 -4.23
N GLY A 165 8.21 -11.59 -2.99
CA GLY A 165 7.24 -11.40 -1.90
C GLY A 165 7.59 -12.06 -0.56
N ARG A 166 6.95 -11.57 0.51
CA ARG A 166 7.24 -11.96 1.91
C ARG A 166 6.39 -13.15 2.42
N HIS A 167 6.12 -14.13 1.56
CA HIS A 167 5.22 -15.28 1.81
C HIS A 167 5.30 -15.86 3.23
#